data_AF-A0A5S9MK81-F1
#
_entry.id   AF-A0A5S9MK81-F1
#
_cell.length_a   1.000
_cell.length_b   1.000
_cell.length_c   1.000
_cell.angle_alpha   90.00
_cell.angle_beta   90.00
_cell.angle_gamma   90.00
#
_symmetry.space_group_name_H-M   'P 1'
#
loop_
_entity.id
_entity.type
_entity.pdbx_description
1 polymer ?
#
loop_
_entity_poly.entity_id
_entity_poly.type
_entity_poly.pdbx_seq_one_letter_code
_entity_poly.pdbx_strand_id
1 'polypeptide(L)'
;MQGKLLDHDVLKDIAARYNKSVAQVILRWDLQSGVVTIPKSINEERIKQNADIFDFELSKEDMGKIDALNNNERVGSNPETMTVGFE
;
A
#
# COMPACT_ATOMS: atom_id res chain seq x y z
N MET A 1 -13.22 3.90 4.70
CA MET A 1 -13.25 2.75 3.75
C MET A 1 -11.81 2.39 3.41
N GLN A 2 -11.44 1.13 3.58
CA GLN A 2 -10.10 0.60 3.27
C GLN A 2 -9.97 0.37 1.76
N GLY A 3 -8.75 0.48 1.21
CA GLY A 3 -8.49 0.26 -0.24
C GLY A 3 -8.74 1.45 -1.17
N LYS A 4 -8.98 2.67 -0.65
CA LYS A 4 -9.23 3.87 -1.46
C LYS A 4 -8.10 4.21 -2.45
N LEU A 5 -6.86 3.88 -2.09
CA LEU A 5 -5.68 4.21 -2.91
C LEU A 5 -5.55 3.35 -4.17
N LEU A 6 -6.32 2.27 -4.30
CA LEU A 6 -6.29 1.41 -5.51
C LEU A 6 -6.68 2.16 -6.78
N ASP A 7 -7.40 3.27 -6.63
CA ASP A 7 -7.85 4.09 -7.75
C ASP A 7 -7.03 5.36 -8.01
N HIS A 8 -5.97 5.61 -7.23
CA HIS A 8 -5.18 6.84 -7.31
C HIS A 8 -4.33 6.91 -8.59
N ASP A 9 -4.43 8.01 -9.35
CA ASP A 9 -3.82 8.15 -10.67
C ASP A 9 -2.30 7.96 -10.65
N VAL A 10 -1.59 8.61 -9.72
CA VAL A 10 -0.13 8.45 -9.56
C VAL A 10 0.26 6.98 -9.36
N LEU A 11 -0.53 6.22 -8.57
CA LEU A 11 -0.24 4.82 -8.32
C LEU A 11 -0.58 3.94 -9.52
N LYS A 12 -1.64 4.26 -10.27
CA LYS A 12 -1.98 3.58 -11.52
C LYS A 12 -0.89 3.77 -12.58
N ASP A 13 -0.37 4.97 -12.71
CA ASP A 13 0.73 5.27 -13.64
C ASP A 13 2.00 4.50 -13.30
N ILE A 14 2.37 4.46 -12.02
CA ILE A 14 3.50 3.66 -11.54
C ILE A 14 3.25 2.18 -11.83
N ALA A 15 2.07 1.67 -11.45
CA ALA A 15 1.70 0.27 -11.62
C ALA A 15 1.76 -0.18 -13.10
N ALA A 16 1.28 0.66 -14.02
CA ALA A 16 1.35 0.41 -15.45
C ALA A 16 2.79 0.26 -15.96
N ARG A 17 3.74 1.07 -15.49
CA ARG A 17 5.16 0.98 -15.91
C ARG A 17 5.82 -0.34 -15.51
N TYR A 18 5.41 -0.92 -14.39
CA TYR A 18 5.94 -2.19 -13.91
C TYR A 18 5.11 -3.40 -14.34
N ASN A 19 4.00 -3.18 -15.06
CA ASN A 19 3.01 -4.21 -15.38
C ASN A 19 2.54 -4.98 -14.12
N LYS A 20 2.26 -4.22 -13.06
CA LYS A 20 1.78 -4.74 -11.77
C LYS A 20 0.46 -4.06 -11.40
N SER A 21 -0.22 -4.60 -10.39
CA SER A 21 -1.39 -3.93 -9.80
C SER A 21 -0.97 -2.80 -8.84
N VAL A 22 -1.88 -1.86 -8.58
CA VAL A 22 -1.66 -0.81 -7.57
C VAL A 22 -1.41 -1.41 -6.18
N ALA A 23 -2.08 -2.52 -5.84
CA ALA A 23 -1.84 -3.23 -4.59
C ALA A 23 -0.39 -3.74 -4.49
N GLN A 24 0.13 -4.36 -5.55
CA GLN A 24 1.52 -4.82 -5.58
C GLN A 24 2.52 -3.66 -5.45
N VAL A 25 2.24 -2.50 -6.08
CA VAL A 25 3.07 -1.29 -5.93
C VAL A 25 3.09 -0.81 -4.48
N ILE A 26 1.94 -0.71 -3.82
CA ILE A 26 1.86 -0.29 -2.41
C ILE A 26 2.64 -1.27 -1.51
N LEU A 27 2.45 -2.58 -1.70
CA LEU A 27 3.14 -3.58 -0.90
C LEU A 27 4.64 -3.59 -1.15
N ARG A 28 5.07 -3.34 -2.39
CA ARG A 28 6.49 -3.19 -2.71
C ARG A 28 7.09 -1.94 -2.07
N TRP A 29 6.33 -0.84 -2.04
CA TRP A 29 6.72 0.39 -1.34
C TRP A 29 6.88 0.16 0.16
N ASP A 30 5.95 -0.54 0.83
CA ASP A 30 6.08 -0.88 2.26
C ASP A 30 7.41 -1.59 2.53
N LEU A 31 7.72 -2.63 1.74
CA LEU A 31 8.93 -3.43 1.89
C LEU A 31 10.22 -2.62 1.64
N GLN A 32 10.25 -1.80 0.59
CA GLN A 32 11.41 -0.95 0.28
C GLN A 32 11.61 0.18 1.30
N SER A 33 10.54 0.59 1.99
CA SER A 33 10.58 1.52 3.13
C SER A 33 11.00 0.85 4.44
N GLY A 34 11.30 -0.46 4.42
CA GLY A 34 11.71 -1.21 5.61
C GLY A 34 10.56 -1.56 6.55
N VAL A 35 9.31 -1.49 6.07
CA VAL A 35 8.11 -1.78 6.86
C VAL A 35 7.60 -3.18 6.52
N VAL A 36 7.47 -4.04 7.53
CA VAL A 36 6.83 -5.35 7.38
C VAL A 36 5.34 -5.15 7.10
N THR A 37 4.86 -5.67 5.96
CA THR A 37 3.47 -5.53 5.53
C THR A 37 2.65 -6.81 5.74
N ILE A 38 1.36 -6.67 6.06
CA ILE A 38 0.42 -7.77 6.36
C ILE A 38 -0.91 -7.58 5.59
N PRO A 39 -0.92 -7.76 4.25
CA PRO A 39 -2.12 -7.53 3.45
C PRO A 39 -3.23 -8.52 3.78
N LYS A 40 -4.43 -8.01 4.03
CA LYS A 40 -5.63 -8.82 4.24
C LYS A 40 -6.34 -9.10 2.90
N SER A 41 -6.64 -10.37 2.64
CA SER A 41 -7.58 -10.78 1.58
C SER A 41 -8.27 -12.09 1.98
N ILE A 42 -9.49 -12.28 1.49
CA ILE A 42 -10.21 -13.57 1.53
C ILE A 42 -10.26 -14.25 0.15
N ASN A 43 -9.84 -13.52 -0.90
CA ASN A 43 -9.80 -14.02 -2.27
C ASN A 43 -8.41 -14.62 -2.53
N GLU A 44 -8.37 -15.88 -2.94
CA GLU A 44 -7.14 -16.65 -3.16
C GLU A 44 -6.22 -16.05 -4.22
N GLU A 45 -6.79 -15.61 -5.35
CA GLU A 45 -6.03 -14.97 -6.43
C GLU A 45 -5.34 -13.71 -5.93
N ARG A 46 -6.04 -12.87 -5.16
CA ARG A 46 -5.45 -11.68 -4.53
C ARG A 46 -4.41 -12.02 -3.48
N ILE A 47 -4.57 -13.10 -2.72
CA ILE A 47 -3.54 -13.56 -1.75
C ILE A 47 -2.25 -13.89 -2.50
N LYS A 48 -2.34 -14.64 -3.60
CA LYS A 48 -1.19 -14.98 -4.45
C LYS A 48 -0.59 -13.72 -5.08
N GLN A 49 -1.41 -12.84 -5.65
CA GLN A 49 -0.97 -11.59 -6.27
C GLN A 49 -0.27 -10.65 -5.27
N ASN A 50 -0.78 -10.54 -4.04
CA ASN A 50 -0.16 -9.71 -3.00
C ASN A 50 1.23 -10.22 -2.59
N ALA A 51 1.52 -11.51 -2.75
CA ALA A 51 2.84 -12.08 -2.48
C ALA A 51 3.78 -11.98 -3.70
N ASP A 52 3.26 -11.77 -4.90
CA ASP A 52 4.02 -11.61 -6.15
C ASP A 52 4.61 -10.20 -6.29
N ILE A 53 5.51 -9.83 -5.38
CA ILE A 53 6.11 -8.49 -5.26
C ILE A 53 7.64 -8.50 -5.17
N PHE A 54 8.26 -9.64 -5.46
CA PHE A 54 9.71 -9.83 -5.32
C PHE A 54 10.47 -9.85 -6.65
N ASP A 55 9.76 -9.86 -7.77
CA ASP A 55 10.30 -9.89 -9.13
C ASP A 55 10.48 -8.49 -9.75
N PHE A 56 10.18 -7.42 -9.02
CA PHE A 56 10.38 -6.03 -9.44
C PHE A 56 10.82 -5.14 -8.28
N GLU A 57 11.35 -3.96 -8.62
CA GLU A 57 11.78 -2.94 -7.65
C GLU A 57 11.35 -1.55 -8.13
N LEU A 58 10.82 -0.76 -7.19
CA LEU A 58 10.48 0.64 -7.42
C LEU A 58 11.75 1.49 -7.47
N SER A 59 11.85 2.34 -8.48
CA SER A 59 12.94 3.30 -8.60
C SER A 59 12.88 4.33 -7.46
N LYS A 60 14.01 4.99 -7.16
CA LYS A 60 14.04 6.08 -6.16
C LYS A 60 13.07 7.22 -6.49
N GLU A 61 12.88 7.52 -7.78
CA GLU A 61 11.93 8.52 -8.24
C GLU A 61 10.49 8.12 -7.90
N ASP A 62 10.16 6.84 -8.11
CA ASP A 62 8.81 6.33 -7.85
C ASP A 62 8.52 6.20 -6.37
N MET A 63 9.50 5.78 -5.58
CA MET A 63 9.41 5.85 -4.12
C MET A 63 9.11 7.28 -3.67
N GLY A 64 9.85 8.27 -4.18
CA GLY A 64 9.63 9.68 -3.84
C GLY A 64 8.25 10.22 -4.27
N LYS A 65 7.72 9.75 -5.41
CA LYS A 65 6.35 10.08 -5.85
C LYS A 65 5.28 9.53 -4.91
N ILE A 66 5.46 8.31 -4.42
CA ILE A 66 4.53 7.67 -3.46
C ILE A 66 4.63 8.38 -2.10
N ASP A 67 5.83 8.67 -1.63
CA ASP A 67 6.05 9.38 -0.35
C ASP A 67 5.38 10.76 -0.33
N ALA A 68 5.41 11.46 -1.46
CA ALA A 68 4.77 12.76 -1.62
C ALA A 68 3.23 12.73 -1.54
N LEU A 69 2.60 11.55 -1.57
CA LEU A 69 1.15 11.41 -1.41
C LEU A 69 0.69 11.56 0.05
N ASN A 70 1.60 11.57 1.01
CA ASN A 70 1.23 11.71 2.42
C ASN A 70 0.47 13.02 2.69
N ASN A 71 -0.72 12.88 3.25
CA ASN A 71 -1.60 13.97 3.68
C ASN A 71 -1.95 13.90 5.18
N ASN A 72 -1.26 13.05 5.95
CA ASN A 72 -1.53 12.75 7.36
C ASN A 72 -2.98 12.26 7.63
N GLU A 73 -3.66 11.71 6.64
CA GLU A 73 -4.99 11.12 6.82
C GLU A 73 -4.92 9.71 7.41
N ARG A 74 -5.84 9.42 8.34
CA ARG A 74 -6.02 8.09 8.92
C ARG A 74 -7.34 7.50 8.44
N VAL A 75 -7.32 6.23 8.02
CA VAL A 75 -8.54 5.47 7.71
C VAL A 75 -9.11 4.79 8.96
N GLY A 76 -8.24 4.40 9.90
CA GLY A 76 -8.63 3.89 11.22
C GLY A 76 -8.74 5.01 12.26
N SER A 77 -9.20 4.66 13.45
CA SER A 77 -9.30 5.58 14.59
C SER A 77 -7.95 6.18 14.98
N ASN A 78 -7.96 7.41 15.53
CA ASN A 78 -6.76 8.03 16.09
C ASN A 78 -6.42 7.37 17.44
N PRO A 79 -5.24 6.75 17.62
CA PRO A 79 -4.86 6.11 18.87
C PRO A 79 -4.84 7.07 20.08
N GLU A 80 -4.62 8.37 19.87
CA GLU A 80 -4.58 9.35 20.98
C GLU A 80 -5.96 9.70 21.54
N THR A 81 -7.01 9.56 20.73
CA THR A 81 -8.39 9.91 21.12
C THR A 81 -9.30 8.70 21.22
N MET A 82 -8.83 7.53 20.79
CA MET A 82 -9.61 6.31 20.77
C MET A 82 -9.66 5.69 22.18
N THR A 83 -10.86 5.65 22.77
CA THR A 83 -11.10 5.15 24.13
C THR A 83 -11.55 3.69 24.22
N VAL A 84 -11.41 2.88 23.16
CA VAL A 84 -11.80 1.46 23.23
C VAL A 84 -10.79 0.64 24.02
N GLY A 85 -11.15 0.30 25.26
CA GLY A 85 -10.78 -0.96 25.91
C GLY A 85 -9.97 -0.87 27.22
N PHE A 86 -10.65 -0.59 28.35
CA PHE A 86 -10.49 -1.29 29.65
C PHE A 86 -11.77 -1.06 30.50
N GLU A 87 -12.91 -1.56 30.02
CA GLU A 87 -14.02 -1.96 30.90
C GLU A 87 -14.26 -3.46 30.73
#